data_AF-A0A554KF14-F1
#
_entry.id   AF-A0A554KF14-F1
#
_cell.length_a   1.000
_cell.length_b   1.000
_cell.length_c   1.000
_cell.angle_alpha   90.00
_cell.angle_beta   90.00
_cell.angle_gamma   90.00
#
_symmetry.space_group_name_H-M   'P 1'
#
loop_
_entity.id
_entity.type
_entity.pdbx_description
1 polymer ?
#
loop_
_entity_poly.entity_id
_entity_poly.type
_entity_poly.pdbx_seq_one_letter_code
_entity_poly.pdbx_strand_id
1 'polypeptide(L)'
;MRASMSPMARWRFVVLLALLLAPLPAAAQQTGSGAQAGSGLTVQERLDGLLQRMNAVSGAVVTVPALATQDRNDDERREGILADCARTLREAGRDERFGVLLRCTRSLLASDALRLQALERWQAADSGEAAKRATGTTAALLRAVQTIVSAIDAGVYDREELLLDAKHRLFRQYQLPALHTELLLRADRHRRWLLRIARHLQVLTAHSTADRLRVQRESDAALACIEAAEPLLASSRTSTQETLPEAAQALSVYERSLASCLAPLKTLLKDLIIEASESRS
;
A
#
# COMPACT_ATOMS: atom_id res chain seq x y z
N MET A 1 5.82 27.94 -4.91
CA MET A 1 6.43 27.07 -3.88
C MET A 1 5.62 25.77 -3.85
N ARG A 2 6.20 24.64 -4.30
CA ARG A 2 5.49 23.34 -4.37
C ARG A 2 5.84 22.52 -3.14
N ALA A 3 4.89 22.34 -2.23
CA ALA A 3 5.01 21.39 -1.13
C ALA A 3 4.84 19.97 -1.70
N SER A 4 5.90 19.16 -1.64
CA SER A 4 5.80 17.74 -1.97
C SER A 4 5.09 17.01 -0.81
N MET A 5 3.77 16.80 -0.93
CA MET A 5 3.08 15.88 -0.01
C MET A 5 3.38 14.44 -0.40
N SER A 6 3.80 13.66 0.59
CA SER A 6 4.17 12.26 0.45
C SER A 6 2.93 11.38 0.25
N PRO A 7 3.07 10.19 -0.36
CA PRO A 7 2.00 9.19 -0.44
C PRO A 7 1.42 8.74 0.92
N MET A 8 1.94 9.27 2.05
CA MET A 8 1.41 9.05 3.39
C MET A 8 0.26 9.96 3.79
N ALA A 9 0.05 11.09 3.09
CA ALA A 9 -1.12 11.93 3.31
C ALA A 9 -2.43 11.19 2.94
N ARG A 10 -2.33 10.22 2.03
CA ARG A 10 -3.43 9.42 1.44
C ARG A 10 -4.13 8.48 2.42
N TRP A 11 -3.39 7.89 3.36
CA TRP A 11 -3.94 6.99 4.38
C TRP A 11 -4.33 7.70 5.66
N ARG A 12 -3.75 8.89 5.90
CA ARG A 12 -4.09 9.73 7.05
C ARG A 12 -5.56 10.10 7.05
N PHE A 13 -6.21 10.37 5.92
CA PHE A 13 -7.61 10.81 5.90
C PHE A 13 -8.63 9.69 6.15
N VAL A 14 -8.39 8.49 5.63
CA VAL A 14 -9.26 7.32 5.87
C VAL A 14 -9.09 6.80 7.31
N VAL A 15 -7.88 6.89 7.86
CA VAL A 15 -7.59 6.57 9.26
C VAL A 15 -8.03 7.70 10.22
N LEU A 16 -7.98 8.98 9.82
CA LEU A 16 -8.50 10.11 10.61
C LEU A 16 -10.03 10.06 10.75
N LEU A 17 -10.75 9.67 9.68
CA LEU A 17 -12.21 9.52 9.75
C LEU A 17 -12.62 8.33 10.65
N ALA A 18 -11.79 7.28 10.72
CA ALA A 18 -11.97 6.15 11.63
C ALA A 18 -11.53 6.47 13.08
N LEU A 19 -10.51 7.32 13.27
CA LEU A 19 -10.01 7.76 14.58
C LEU A 19 -10.89 8.83 15.24
N LEU A 20 -11.67 9.60 14.48
CA LEU A 20 -12.60 10.61 15.02
C LEU A 20 -13.82 10.00 15.74
N LEU A 21 -14.02 8.68 15.66
CA LEU A 21 -15.16 7.96 16.24
C LEU A 21 -14.78 6.92 17.31
N ALA A 22 -13.49 6.78 17.65
CA ALA A 22 -13.01 5.82 18.63
C ALA A 22 -12.41 6.52 19.87
N PRO A 23 -12.74 6.10 21.11
CA PRO A 23 -12.05 6.59 22.30
C PRO A 23 -10.57 6.19 22.24
N LEU A 24 -9.68 7.18 22.35
CA LEU A 24 -8.23 7.00 22.38
C LEU A 24 -7.81 6.11 23.56
N PRO A 25 -7.10 4.99 23.33
CA PRO A 25 -6.34 4.35 24.39
C PRO A 25 -5.06 5.15 24.66
N ALA A 26 -4.70 5.22 25.95
CA ALA A 26 -3.55 5.94 26.46
C ALA A 26 -2.22 5.49 25.81
N ALA A 27 -1.33 6.46 25.67
CA ALA A 27 -0.03 6.38 25.03
C ALA A 27 0.81 5.16 25.46
N ALA A 28 1.28 4.39 24.48
CA ALA A 28 2.42 3.50 24.66
C ALA A 28 3.71 4.27 24.32
N GLN A 29 4.51 4.46 25.35
CA GLN A 29 5.83 5.09 25.32
C GLN A 29 6.79 4.34 24.40
N GLN A 30 7.73 5.12 23.86
CA GLN A 30 8.96 4.68 23.24
C GLN A 30 9.61 3.51 23.99
N THR A 31 9.74 2.38 23.30
CA THR A 31 10.79 1.39 23.53
C THR A 31 11.57 1.36 22.22
N GLY A 32 12.78 1.88 22.17
CA GLY A 32 13.94 1.26 22.79
C GLY A 32 14.86 0.89 21.62
N SER A 33 15.83 1.75 21.35
CA SER A 33 16.98 1.48 20.48
C SER A 33 17.78 0.32 21.06
N GLY A 34 17.32 -0.90 20.82
CA GLY A 34 18.06 -2.13 21.03
C GLY A 34 18.65 -2.58 19.70
N ALA A 35 19.74 -1.93 19.27
CA ALA A 35 20.66 -2.58 18.36
C ALA A 35 21.22 -3.80 19.10
N GLN A 36 20.62 -4.97 18.89
CA GLN A 36 21.20 -6.22 19.36
C GLN A 36 22.50 -6.44 18.60
N ALA A 37 23.58 -6.28 19.35
CA ALA A 37 24.92 -6.63 18.99
C ALA A 37 24.99 -8.11 18.56
N GLY A 38 25.64 -8.34 17.42
CA GLY A 38 26.47 -9.52 17.18
C GLY A 38 25.80 -10.89 17.29
N SER A 39 24.88 -11.22 16.38
CA SER A 39 24.90 -12.60 15.89
C SER A 39 26.23 -12.78 15.16
N GLY A 40 27.15 -13.63 15.63
CA GLY A 40 28.42 -13.95 14.96
C GLY A 40 28.28 -14.65 13.60
N LEU A 41 27.14 -14.46 12.94
CA LEU A 41 26.78 -14.98 11.64
C LEU A 41 27.35 -14.07 10.56
N THR A 42 27.95 -14.69 9.56
CA THR A 42 28.35 -14.05 8.32
C THR A 42 27.12 -13.49 7.58
N VAL A 43 27.37 -12.50 6.73
CA VAL A 43 26.35 -11.88 5.84
C VAL A 43 25.61 -12.95 5.02
N GLN A 44 26.36 -13.96 4.59
CA GLN A 44 25.85 -15.09 3.83
C GLN A 44 24.81 -15.88 4.64
N GLU A 45 25.12 -16.23 5.89
CA GLU A 45 24.22 -16.97 6.78
C GLU A 45 22.95 -16.16 7.12
N ARG A 46 23.09 -14.84 7.31
CA ARG A 46 21.94 -13.94 7.53
C ARG A 46 21.04 -13.88 6.30
N LEU A 47 21.63 -13.77 5.11
CA LEU A 47 20.91 -13.79 3.84
C LEU A 47 20.19 -15.12 3.62
N ASP A 48 20.85 -16.25 3.89
CA ASP A 48 20.25 -17.58 3.76
C ASP A 48 19.09 -17.75 4.75
N GLY A 49 19.24 -17.31 6.00
CA GLY A 49 18.16 -17.29 6.98
C GLY A 49 16.98 -16.43 6.54
N LEU A 50 17.25 -15.24 6.01
CA LEU A 50 16.22 -14.33 5.48
C LEU A 50 15.50 -14.96 4.27
N LEU A 51 16.24 -15.55 3.33
CA LEU A 51 15.65 -16.26 2.19
C LEU A 51 14.81 -17.46 2.62
N GLN A 52 15.25 -18.22 3.62
CA GLN A 52 14.50 -19.37 4.14
C GLN A 52 13.18 -18.93 4.78
N ARG A 53 13.17 -17.85 5.57
CA ARG A 53 11.93 -17.26 6.13
C ARG A 53 10.98 -16.77 5.03
N MET A 54 11.52 -16.22 3.94
CA MET A 54 10.71 -15.63 2.87
C MET A 54 10.29 -16.61 1.75
N ASN A 55 11.03 -17.70 1.49
CA ASN A 55 10.80 -18.62 0.37
C ASN A 55 9.58 -19.54 0.53
N ALA A 56 8.89 -19.54 1.67
CA ALA A 56 7.73 -20.43 1.90
C ALA A 56 6.56 -20.24 0.90
N VAL A 57 6.52 -19.16 0.09
CA VAL A 57 5.52 -18.95 -0.98
C VAL A 57 6.08 -17.93 -1.99
N SER A 58 6.48 -18.29 -3.21
CA SER A 58 6.69 -17.27 -4.27
C SER A 58 6.59 -17.82 -5.69
N GLY A 59 5.62 -17.29 -6.43
CA GLY A 59 5.54 -17.30 -7.89
C GLY A 59 6.19 -16.06 -8.53
N ALA A 60 6.16 -16.00 -9.85
CA ALA A 60 6.86 -15.00 -10.68
C ALA A 60 6.41 -13.55 -10.40
N VAL A 61 7.34 -12.61 -10.56
CA VAL A 61 7.17 -11.18 -10.26
C VAL A 61 7.22 -10.36 -11.54
N VAL A 62 6.14 -9.63 -11.83
CA VAL A 62 6.07 -8.61 -12.89
C VAL A 62 6.34 -7.24 -12.27
N THR A 63 7.22 -6.46 -12.89
CA THR A 63 7.47 -5.05 -12.53
C THR A 63 6.46 -4.14 -13.24
N VAL A 64 5.68 -3.35 -12.49
CA VAL A 64 4.73 -2.38 -13.06
C VAL A 64 5.05 -0.95 -12.58
N PRO A 65 5.58 -0.05 -13.44
CA PRO A 65 5.97 1.30 -13.05
C PRO A 65 4.89 2.41 -13.20
N ALA A 66 3.67 2.13 -13.67
CA ALA A 66 2.81 3.17 -14.25
C ALA A 66 1.70 3.79 -13.36
N LEU A 67 1.47 3.35 -12.10
CA LEU A 67 0.30 3.84 -11.32
C LEU A 67 0.52 5.09 -10.49
N ALA A 68 1.76 5.45 -10.14
CA ALA A 68 2.00 6.48 -9.13
C ALA A 68 1.57 7.90 -9.57
N THR A 69 1.59 8.21 -10.86
CA THR A 69 1.18 9.52 -11.41
C THR A 69 -0.32 9.61 -11.64
N GLN A 70 -0.95 8.53 -12.11
CA GLN A 70 -2.40 8.49 -12.35
C GLN A 70 -3.19 8.58 -11.04
N ASP A 71 -2.68 7.93 -9.98
CA ASP A 71 -3.25 7.94 -8.64
C ASP A 71 -3.33 9.35 -8.02
N ARG A 72 -2.42 10.27 -8.37
CA ARG A 72 -2.49 11.67 -7.88
C ARG A 72 -3.65 12.46 -8.47
N ASN A 73 -3.83 12.35 -9.78
CA ASN A 73 -4.89 13.08 -10.47
C ASN A 73 -6.28 12.57 -10.04
N ASP A 74 -6.40 11.26 -9.78
CA ASP A 74 -7.64 10.65 -9.31
C ASP A 74 -8.00 11.08 -7.88
N ASP A 75 -7.02 11.20 -6.99
CA ASP A 75 -7.20 11.74 -5.62
C ASP A 75 -7.68 13.20 -5.64
N GLU A 76 -6.96 14.07 -6.37
CA GLU A 76 -7.30 15.49 -6.49
C GLU A 76 -8.71 15.68 -7.07
N ARG A 77 -9.06 14.88 -8.08
CA ARG A 77 -10.40 14.87 -8.67
C ARG A 77 -11.47 14.47 -7.64
N ARG A 78 -11.21 13.41 -6.86
CA ARG A 78 -12.14 12.94 -5.83
C ARG A 78 -12.31 13.98 -4.72
N GLU A 79 -11.24 14.60 -4.27
CA GLU A 79 -11.27 15.69 -3.28
C GLU A 79 -12.08 16.88 -3.80
N GLY A 80 -11.91 17.25 -5.08
CA GLY A 80 -12.73 18.26 -5.75
C GLY A 80 -14.23 17.92 -5.71
N ILE A 81 -14.61 16.69 -6.07
CA ILE A 81 -16.01 16.22 -6.01
C ILE A 81 -16.54 16.30 -4.57
N LEU A 82 -15.77 15.90 -3.57
CA LEU A 82 -16.18 15.95 -2.17
C LEU A 82 -16.38 17.39 -1.68
N ALA A 83 -15.48 18.29 -2.03
CA ALA A 83 -15.57 19.71 -1.66
C ALA A 83 -16.80 20.37 -2.29
N ASP A 84 -17.04 20.12 -3.58
CA ASP A 84 -18.22 20.59 -4.30
C ASP A 84 -19.50 20.05 -3.68
N CYS A 85 -19.54 18.76 -3.40
CA CYS A 85 -20.67 18.12 -2.75
C CYS A 85 -20.96 18.65 -1.35
N ALA A 86 -19.92 18.86 -0.54
CA ALA A 86 -20.08 19.44 0.79
C ALA A 86 -20.63 20.87 0.73
N ARG A 87 -20.19 21.66 -0.25
CA ARG A 87 -20.73 23.02 -0.49
C ARG A 87 -22.20 22.96 -0.91
N THR A 88 -22.53 22.21 -1.96
CA THR A 88 -23.91 22.14 -2.47
C THR A 88 -24.88 21.56 -1.43
N LEU A 89 -24.45 20.59 -0.62
CA LEU A 89 -25.29 20.05 0.47
C LEU A 89 -25.58 21.06 1.59
N ARG A 90 -24.67 22.02 1.85
CA ARG A 90 -24.89 23.09 2.84
C ARG A 90 -25.84 24.16 2.32
N GLU A 91 -25.80 24.41 1.02
CA GLU A 91 -26.64 25.41 0.35
C GLU A 91 -28.05 24.88 0.05
N ALA A 92 -28.21 23.56 -0.06
CA ALA A 92 -29.48 22.93 -0.39
C ALA A 92 -30.53 23.08 0.71
N GLY A 93 -31.75 23.47 0.31
CA GLY A 93 -32.94 23.43 1.17
C GLY A 93 -33.34 22.01 1.56
N ARG A 94 -34.28 21.88 2.51
CA ARG A 94 -34.76 20.58 3.02
C ARG A 94 -35.23 19.64 1.91
N ASP A 95 -36.01 20.15 0.96
CA ASP A 95 -36.63 19.35 -0.10
C ASP A 95 -35.65 18.99 -1.22
N GLU A 96 -34.60 19.79 -1.41
CA GLU A 96 -33.57 19.57 -2.44
C GLU A 96 -32.41 18.68 -1.97
N ARG A 97 -32.22 18.60 -0.64
CA ARG A 97 -31.07 17.96 0.00
C ARG A 97 -30.89 16.51 -0.44
N PHE A 98 -31.97 15.74 -0.51
CA PHE A 98 -31.90 14.34 -0.91
C PHE A 98 -31.50 14.18 -2.38
N GLY A 99 -32.04 15.01 -3.28
CA GLY A 99 -31.64 15.03 -4.68
C GLY A 99 -30.17 15.38 -4.88
N VAL A 100 -29.64 16.32 -4.09
CA VAL A 100 -28.20 16.63 -4.06
C VAL A 100 -27.38 15.44 -3.55
N LEU A 101 -27.82 14.78 -2.48
CA LEU A 101 -27.14 13.61 -1.90
C LEU A 101 -27.02 12.45 -2.91
N LEU A 102 -28.08 12.18 -3.68
CA LEU A 102 -28.07 11.16 -4.74
C LEU A 102 -27.06 11.50 -5.82
N ARG A 103 -27.08 12.74 -6.35
CA ARG A 103 -26.11 13.20 -7.38
C ARG A 103 -24.67 13.10 -6.87
N CYS A 104 -24.44 13.51 -5.63
CA CYS A 104 -23.12 13.44 -5.01
C CYS A 104 -22.63 12.01 -4.84
N THR A 105 -23.48 11.12 -4.32
CA THR A 105 -23.15 9.71 -4.14
C THR A 105 -22.88 9.05 -5.50
N ARG A 106 -23.69 9.33 -6.52
CA ARG A 106 -23.47 8.85 -7.89
C ARG A 106 -22.12 9.28 -8.45
N SER A 107 -21.78 10.58 -8.36
CA SER A 107 -20.51 11.11 -8.89
C SER A 107 -19.30 10.48 -8.20
N LEU A 108 -19.35 10.31 -6.88
CA LEU A 108 -18.28 9.64 -6.13
C LEU A 108 -18.12 8.17 -6.53
N LEU A 109 -19.23 7.44 -6.62
CA LEU A 109 -19.24 6.04 -7.02
C LEU A 109 -18.76 5.84 -8.46
N ALA A 110 -19.13 6.74 -9.38
CA ALA A 110 -18.64 6.71 -10.76
C ALA A 110 -17.13 6.94 -10.84
N SER A 111 -16.60 7.88 -10.04
CA SER A 111 -15.15 8.09 -9.92
C SER A 111 -14.45 6.86 -9.34
N ASP A 112 -15.05 6.23 -8.32
CA ASP A 112 -14.53 4.99 -7.73
C ASP A 112 -14.52 3.83 -8.73
N ALA A 113 -15.54 3.70 -9.57
CA ALA A 113 -15.59 2.65 -10.58
C ALA A 113 -14.40 2.72 -11.55
N LEU A 114 -14.01 3.93 -11.99
CA LEU A 114 -12.84 4.12 -12.85
C LEU A 114 -11.54 3.71 -12.15
N ARG A 115 -11.38 4.12 -10.88
CA ARG A 115 -10.23 3.75 -10.05
C ARG A 115 -10.14 2.24 -9.83
N LEU A 116 -11.28 1.60 -9.55
CA LEU A 116 -11.36 0.15 -9.35
C LEU A 116 -11.00 -0.63 -10.62
N GLN A 117 -11.41 -0.15 -11.81
CA GLN A 117 -10.99 -0.75 -13.07
C GLN A 117 -9.48 -0.64 -13.30
N ALA A 118 -8.86 0.49 -12.95
CA ALA A 118 -7.41 0.65 -13.04
C ALA A 118 -6.69 -0.28 -12.06
N LEU A 119 -7.21 -0.39 -10.83
CA LEU A 119 -6.69 -1.28 -9.80
C LEU A 119 -6.79 -2.75 -10.22
N GLU A 120 -7.92 -3.19 -10.75
CA GLU A 120 -8.12 -4.56 -11.24
C GLU A 120 -7.08 -4.94 -12.31
N ARG A 121 -6.83 -4.06 -13.28
CA ARG A 121 -5.80 -4.28 -14.31
C ARG A 121 -4.39 -4.42 -13.71
N TRP A 122 -4.10 -3.63 -12.68
CA TRP A 122 -2.80 -3.72 -11.99
C TRP A 122 -2.67 -5.01 -11.17
N GLN A 123 -3.74 -5.46 -10.53
CA GLN A 123 -3.76 -6.72 -9.78
C GLN A 123 -3.62 -7.92 -10.73
N ALA A 124 -4.29 -7.88 -11.88
CA ALA A 124 -4.24 -8.91 -12.91
C ALA A 124 -2.86 -9.07 -13.56
N ALA A 125 -2.00 -8.05 -13.49
CA ALA A 125 -0.61 -8.14 -13.97
C ALA A 125 0.30 -8.95 -13.03
N ASP A 126 -0.14 -9.23 -11.80
CA ASP A 126 0.62 -10.01 -10.82
C ASP A 126 0.21 -11.50 -10.87
N SER A 127 1.12 -12.38 -10.47
CA SER A 127 0.86 -13.82 -10.46
C SER A 127 0.74 -14.34 -9.02
N GLY A 128 -0.15 -15.31 -8.81
CA GLY A 128 -0.31 -16.00 -7.53
C GLY A 128 -1.67 -15.80 -6.86
N GLU A 129 -1.87 -16.53 -5.77
CA GLU A 129 -3.18 -16.66 -5.11
C GLU A 129 -3.68 -15.37 -4.47
N ALA A 130 -2.77 -14.54 -3.93
CA ALA A 130 -3.14 -13.23 -3.39
C ALA A 130 -3.63 -12.27 -4.49
N ALA A 131 -3.00 -12.30 -5.67
CA ALA A 131 -3.40 -11.49 -6.82
C ALA A 131 -4.77 -11.92 -7.36
N LYS A 132 -5.01 -13.23 -7.49
CA LYS A 132 -6.31 -13.79 -7.89
C LYS A 132 -7.42 -13.38 -6.92
N ARG A 133 -7.19 -13.52 -5.60
CA ARG A 133 -8.14 -13.11 -4.57
C ARG A 133 -8.43 -11.61 -4.62
N ALA A 134 -7.40 -10.76 -4.71
CA ALA A 134 -7.56 -9.31 -4.82
C ALA A 134 -8.33 -8.90 -6.08
N THR A 135 -8.02 -9.50 -7.23
CA THR A 135 -8.75 -9.25 -8.49
C THR A 135 -10.22 -9.63 -8.34
N GLY A 136 -10.52 -10.78 -7.75
CA GLY A 136 -11.89 -11.24 -7.54
C GLY A 136 -12.70 -10.33 -6.60
N THR A 137 -12.12 -9.86 -5.50
CA THR A 137 -12.80 -8.94 -4.56
C THR A 137 -12.97 -7.54 -5.16
N THR A 138 -11.98 -7.03 -5.90
CA THR A 138 -12.08 -5.76 -6.62
C THR A 138 -13.16 -5.82 -7.71
N ALA A 139 -13.24 -6.92 -8.47
CA ALA A 139 -14.29 -7.12 -9.47
C ALA A 139 -15.69 -7.21 -8.84
N ALA A 140 -15.82 -7.86 -7.67
CA ALA A 140 -17.08 -7.89 -6.93
C ALA A 140 -17.50 -6.50 -6.45
N LEU A 141 -16.55 -5.72 -5.90
CA LEU A 141 -16.80 -4.33 -5.49
C LEU A 141 -17.19 -3.45 -6.68
N LEU A 142 -16.51 -3.56 -7.82
CA LEU A 142 -16.84 -2.81 -9.03
C LEU A 142 -18.29 -3.07 -9.47
N ARG A 143 -18.71 -4.33 -9.51
CA ARG A 143 -20.10 -4.70 -9.82
C ARG A 143 -21.10 -4.12 -8.81
N ALA A 144 -20.79 -4.15 -7.52
CA ALA A 144 -21.64 -3.57 -6.48
C ALA A 144 -21.78 -2.04 -6.62
N VAL A 145 -20.68 -1.35 -6.90
CA VAL A 145 -20.65 0.10 -7.18
C VAL A 145 -21.52 0.43 -8.39
N GLN A 146 -21.34 -0.29 -9.50
CA GLN A 146 -22.14 -0.10 -10.72
C GLN A 146 -23.63 -0.36 -10.46
N THR A 147 -23.96 -1.37 -9.67
CA THR A 147 -25.35 -1.69 -9.30
C THR A 147 -26.00 -0.52 -8.54
N ILE A 148 -25.29 0.06 -7.57
CA ILE A 148 -25.82 1.22 -6.81
C ILE A 148 -25.97 2.44 -7.72
N VAL A 149 -25.03 2.70 -8.62
CA VAL A 149 -25.14 3.78 -9.60
C VAL A 149 -26.37 3.58 -10.50
N SER A 150 -26.58 2.38 -11.05
CA SER A 150 -27.77 2.07 -11.85
C SER A 150 -29.07 2.19 -11.05
N ALA A 151 -29.06 1.80 -9.77
CA ALA A 151 -30.22 1.95 -8.90
C ALA A 151 -30.55 3.42 -8.59
N ILE A 152 -29.54 4.28 -8.43
CA ILE A 152 -29.75 5.75 -8.35
C ILE A 152 -30.42 6.25 -9.63
N ASP A 153 -29.90 5.83 -10.80
CA ASP A 153 -30.38 6.30 -12.11
C ASP A 153 -31.80 5.84 -12.42
N ALA A 154 -32.17 4.65 -11.96
CA ALA A 154 -33.51 4.11 -12.07
C ALA A 154 -34.48 4.66 -11.01
N GLY A 155 -34.04 5.54 -10.11
CA GLY A 155 -34.89 6.12 -9.06
C GLY A 155 -35.31 5.10 -7.99
N VAL A 156 -34.54 4.04 -7.77
CA VAL A 156 -34.83 3.00 -6.77
C VAL A 156 -34.75 3.55 -5.34
N TYR A 157 -33.90 4.55 -5.11
CA TYR A 157 -33.76 5.21 -3.82
C TYR A 157 -34.72 6.39 -3.72
N ASP A 158 -35.87 6.17 -3.09
CA ASP A 158 -36.92 7.17 -2.87
C ASP A 158 -36.75 7.97 -1.58
N ARG A 159 -35.87 7.52 -0.68
CA ARG A 159 -35.59 8.14 0.62
C ARG A 159 -34.14 7.97 1.07
N GLU A 160 -33.70 8.85 1.95
CA GLU A 160 -32.32 8.95 2.43
C GLU A 160 -31.86 7.67 3.14
N GLU A 161 -32.72 7.04 3.92
CA GLU A 161 -32.39 5.86 4.71
C GLU A 161 -31.97 4.68 3.83
N LEU A 162 -32.66 4.45 2.71
CA LEU A 162 -32.33 3.36 1.78
C LEU A 162 -30.97 3.55 1.12
N LEU A 163 -30.62 4.80 0.79
CA LEU A 163 -29.31 5.12 0.22
C LEU A 163 -28.19 4.92 1.27
N LEU A 164 -28.42 5.36 2.51
CA LEU A 164 -27.46 5.18 3.59
C LEU A 164 -27.25 3.69 3.93
N ASP A 165 -28.32 2.90 3.96
CA ASP A 165 -28.26 1.45 4.13
C ASP A 165 -27.46 0.77 2.99
N ALA A 166 -27.71 1.18 1.74
CA ALA A 166 -26.96 0.67 0.59
C ALA A 166 -25.47 1.02 0.69
N LYS A 167 -25.12 2.23 1.11
CA LYS A 167 -23.72 2.63 1.37
C LYS A 167 -23.08 1.81 2.48
N HIS A 168 -23.80 1.56 3.57
CA HIS A 168 -23.30 0.75 4.67
C HIS A 168 -23.05 -0.70 4.26
N ARG A 169 -23.97 -1.28 3.49
CA ARG A 169 -23.79 -2.62 2.90
C ARG A 169 -22.63 -2.66 1.91
N LEU A 170 -22.52 -1.66 1.03
CA LEU A 170 -21.39 -1.53 0.11
C LEU A 170 -20.06 -1.54 0.86
N PHE A 171 -19.98 -0.76 1.94
CA PHE A 171 -18.78 -0.67 2.77
C PHE A 171 -18.45 -2.02 3.41
N ARG A 172 -19.39 -2.60 4.17
CA ARG A 172 -19.13 -3.83 4.94
C ARG A 172 -18.91 -5.06 4.07
N GLN A 173 -19.71 -5.23 3.02
CA GLN A 173 -19.71 -6.47 2.22
C GLN A 173 -18.69 -6.46 1.08
N TYR A 174 -18.28 -5.28 0.60
CA TYR A 174 -17.44 -5.18 -0.59
C TYR A 174 -16.19 -4.34 -0.38
N GLN A 175 -16.30 -3.13 0.19
CA GLN A 175 -15.14 -2.24 0.33
C GLN A 175 -14.14 -2.77 1.35
N LEU A 176 -14.60 -3.17 2.54
CA LEU A 176 -13.73 -3.67 3.60
C LEU A 176 -12.97 -4.94 3.17
N PRO A 177 -13.61 -5.96 2.56
CA PRO A 177 -12.88 -7.10 1.99
C PRO A 177 -11.89 -6.70 0.89
N ALA A 178 -12.27 -5.81 -0.02
CA ALA A 178 -11.37 -5.35 -1.10
C ALA A 178 -10.11 -4.68 -0.53
N LEU A 179 -10.28 -3.77 0.43
CA LEU A 179 -9.16 -3.09 1.12
C LEU A 179 -8.24 -4.09 1.82
N HIS A 180 -8.81 -5.08 2.50
CA HIS A 180 -8.03 -6.13 3.17
C HIS A 180 -7.23 -6.97 2.17
N THR A 181 -7.84 -7.43 1.09
CA THR A 181 -7.12 -8.18 0.05
C THR A 181 -6.06 -7.36 -0.67
N GLU A 182 -6.29 -6.06 -0.87
CA GLU A 182 -5.30 -5.14 -1.44
C GLU A 182 -4.08 -5.01 -0.52
N LEU A 183 -4.31 -4.86 0.80
CA LEU A 183 -3.25 -4.80 1.79
C LEU A 183 -2.41 -6.10 1.80
N LEU A 184 -3.07 -7.26 1.77
CA LEU A 184 -2.38 -8.55 1.69
C LEU A 184 -1.55 -8.69 0.41
N LEU A 185 -2.10 -8.28 -0.74
CA LEU A 185 -1.37 -8.29 -2.01
C LEU A 185 -0.14 -7.38 -1.96
N ARG A 186 -0.27 -6.17 -1.40
CA ARG A 186 0.86 -5.24 -1.22
C ARG A 186 1.93 -5.84 -0.32
N ALA A 187 1.56 -6.41 0.82
CA ALA A 187 2.51 -7.07 1.72
C ALA A 187 3.22 -8.25 1.05
N ASP A 188 2.50 -9.09 0.30
CA ASP A 188 3.09 -10.20 -0.45
C ASP A 188 4.05 -9.70 -1.55
N ARG A 189 3.72 -8.59 -2.22
CA ARG A 189 4.60 -7.99 -3.24
C ARG A 189 5.90 -7.45 -2.63
N HIS A 190 5.79 -6.74 -1.50
CA HIS A 190 6.96 -6.27 -0.75
C HIS A 190 7.85 -7.43 -0.31
N ARG A 191 7.26 -8.55 0.11
CA ARG A 191 8.02 -9.76 0.43
C ARG A 191 8.77 -10.33 -0.78
N ARG A 192 8.11 -10.43 -1.93
CA ARG A 192 8.75 -10.88 -3.19
C ARG A 192 9.87 -9.95 -3.61
N TRP A 193 9.72 -8.64 -3.37
CA TRP A 193 10.74 -7.67 -3.66
C TRP A 193 11.95 -7.78 -2.72
N LEU A 194 11.72 -7.97 -1.41
CA LEU A 194 12.78 -8.27 -0.44
C LEU A 194 13.56 -9.54 -0.80
N LEU A 195 12.88 -10.62 -1.20
CA LEU A 195 13.51 -11.83 -1.72
C LEU A 195 14.46 -11.54 -2.88
N ARG A 196 14.06 -10.67 -3.80
CA ARG A 196 14.91 -10.29 -4.93
C ARG A 196 16.13 -9.50 -4.46
N ILE A 197 15.95 -8.55 -3.54
CA ILE A 197 17.06 -7.77 -2.98
C ILE A 197 18.04 -8.68 -2.25
N ALA A 198 17.56 -9.56 -1.38
CA ALA A 198 18.40 -10.51 -0.66
C ALA A 198 19.22 -11.38 -1.63
N ARG A 199 18.60 -11.93 -2.68
CA ARG A 199 19.33 -12.68 -3.71
C ARG A 199 20.38 -11.83 -4.44
N HIS A 200 20.09 -10.57 -4.74
CA HIS A 200 21.08 -9.68 -5.36
C HIS A 200 22.25 -9.38 -4.43
N LEU A 201 21.97 -9.14 -3.15
CA LEU A 201 23.01 -8.94 -2.14
C LEU A 201 23.92 -10.17 -2.02
N GLN A 202 23.36 -11.39 -2.02
CA GLN A 202 24.16 -12.62 -2.03
C GLN A 202 25.11 -12.70 -3.23
N VAL A 203 24.64 -12.33 -4.42
CA VAL A 203 25.48 -12.33 -5.62
C VAL A 203 26.57 -11.27 -5.51
N LEU A 204 26.22 -10.06 -5.05
CA LEU A 204 27.17 -8.95 -4.90
C LEU A 204 28.27 -9.26 -3.87
N THR A 205 27.92 -9.81 -2.70
CA THR A 205 28.89 -10.17 -1.66
C THR A 205 29.79 -11.33 -2.06
N ALA A 206 29.29 -12.26 -2.89
CA ALA A 206 30.07 -13.39 -3.38
C ALA A 206 31.05 -13.03 -4.51
N HIS A 207 30.72 -12.06 -5.38
CA HIS A 207 31.46 -11.78 -6.61
C HIS A 207 32.18 -10.42 -6.65
N SER A 208 32.00 -9.56 -5.62
CA SER A 208 32.70 -8.27 -5.53
C SER A 208 34.21 -8.46 -5.35
N THR A 209 34.99 -8.02 -6.35
CA THR A 209 36.46 -7.96 -6.30
C THR A 209 36.98 -6.56 -5.98
N ALA A 210 36.24 -5.50 -6.37
CA ALA A 210 36.53 -4.11 -6.03
C ALA A 210 35.80 -3.69 -4.73
N ASP A 211 36.51 -3.00 -3.85
CA ASP A 211 36.08 -2.48 -2.54
C ASP A 211 35.18 -3.42 -1.73
N ARG A 212 35.60 -4.69 -1.64
CA ARG A 212 34.87 -5.77 -0.95
C ARG A 212 34.46 -5.39 0.47
N LEU A 213 35.30 -4.64 1.18
CA LEU A 213 35.01 -4.18 2.55
C LEU A 213 33.89 -3.14 2.61
N ARG A 214 33.80 -2.22 1.65
CA ARG A 214 32.67 -1.28 1.56
C ARG A 214 31.39 -2.00 1.15
N VAL A 215 31.44 -2.86 0.13
CA VAL A 215 30.27 -3.65 -0.31
C VAL A 215 29.72 -4.51 0.82
N GLN A 216 30.60 -5.16 1.58
CA GLN A 216 30.21 -5.97 2.74
C GLN A 216 29.51 -5.12 3.80
N ARG A 217 30.12 -3.99 4.22
CA ARG A 217 29.57 -3.11 5.27
C ARG A 217 28.20 -2.53 4.91
N GLU A 218 28.04 -2.04 3.68
CA GLU A 218 26.77 -1.49 3.22
C GLU A 218 25.69 -2.57 3.09
N SER A 219 26.07 -3.77 2.63
CA SER A 219 25.16 -4.92 2.56
C SER A 219 24.71 -5.35 3.96
N ASP A 220 25.63 -5.40 4.93
CA ASP A 220 25.34 -5.73 6.32
C ASP A 220 24.40 -4.74 7.00
N ALA A 221 24.65 -3.44 6.78
CA ALA A 221 23.81 -2.37 7.31
C ALA A 221 22.40 -2.44 6.71
N ALA A 222 22.29 -2.65 5.40
CA ALA A 222 21.01 -2.80 4.73
C ALA A 222 20.25 -4.03 5.20
N LEU A 223 20.93 -5.17 5.40
CA LEU A 223 20.32 -6.40 5.91
C LEU A 223 19.82 -6.25 7.34
N ALA A 224 20.61 -5.64 8.23
CA ALA A 224 20.17 -5.37 9.59
C ALA A 224 18.91 -4.49 9.60
N CYS A 225 18.86 -3.49 8.73
CA CYS A 225 17.70 -2.62 8.59
C CYS A 225 16.47 -3.37 8.03
N ILE A 226 16.65 -4.25 7.03
CA ILE A 226 15.57 -5.08 6.48
C ILE A 226 15.04 -6.07 7.52
N GLU A 227 15.92 -6.73 8.28
CA GLU A 227 15.55 -7.66 9.36
C GLU A 227 14.75 -6.95 10.45
N ALA A 228 15.13 -5.72 10.83
CA ALA A 228 14.37 -4.91 11.77
C ALA A 228 12.97 -4.52 11.24
N ALA A 229 12.81 -4.41 9.92
CA ALA A 229 11.54 -4.07 9.28
C ALA A 229 10.66 -5.30 8.98
N GLU A 230 11.22 -6.51 8.92
CA GLU A 230 10.50 -7.75 8.60
C GLU A 230 9.25 -8.00 9.48
N PRO A 231 9.30 -7.78 10.82
CA PRO A 231 8.14 -8.04 11.68
C PRO A 231 6.91 -7.20 11.30
N LEU A 232 7.10 -5.98 10.79
CA LEU A 232 6.03 -5.09 10.33
C LEU A 232 5.35 -5.65 9.07
N LEU A 233 6.13 -6.30 8.20
CA LEU A 233 5.61 -6.95 7.02
C LEU A 233 4.89 -8.26 7.39
N ALA A 234 5.43 -9.02 8.34
CA ALA A 234 4.83 -10.25 8.83
C ALA A 234 3.47 -10.00 9.48
N SER A 235 3.36 -9.01 10.36
CA SER A 235 2.10 -8.64 11.03
C SER A 235 1.02 -8.21 10.03
N SER A 236 1.41 -7.51 8.97
CA SER A 236 0.48 -7.08 7.91
C SER A 236 -0.13 -8.27 7.14
N ARG A 237 0.60 -9.39 7.00
CA ARG A 237 0.15 -10.59 6.26
C ARG A 237 -0.78 -11.49 7.06
N THR A 238 -0.66 -11.48 8.37
CA THR A 238 -1.53 -12.22 9.29
C THR A 238 -2.73 -11.39 9.75
N SER A 239 -2.91 -10.20 9.19
CA SER A 239 -3.99 -9.29 9.56
C SER A 239 -5.36 -9.87 9.21
N THR A 240 -6.34 -9.59 10.08
CA THR A 240 -7.76 -9.79 9.81
C THR A 240 -8.41 -8.47 9.38
N GLN A 241 -9.69 -8.51 9.01
CA GLN A 241 -10.44 -7.29 8.71
C GLN A 241 -10.57 -6.34 9.90
N GLU A 242 -10.59 -6.88 11.13
CA GLU A 242 -10.69 -6.10 12.36
C GLU A 242 -9.39 -5.33 12.64
N THR A 243 -8.23 -5.94 12.33
CA THR A 243 -6.91 -5.34 12.52
C THR A 243 -6.41 -4.58 11.29
N LEU A 244 -7.30 -4.26 10.34
CA LEU A 244 -6.93 -3.62 9.08
C LEU A 244 -6.24 -2.25 9.28
N PRO A 245 -6.69 -1.37 10.18
CA PRO A 245 -6.04 -0.07 10.40
C PRO A 245 -4.60 -0.21 10.89
N GLU A 246 -4.35 -1.10 11.86
CA GLU A 246 -3.03 -1.35 12.43
C GLU A 246 -2.10 -1.96 11.39
N ALA A 247 -2.60 -2.92 10.60
CA ALA A 247 -1.86 -3.55 9.52
C ALA A 247 -1.49 -2.53 8.42
N ALA A 248 -2.42 -1.63 8.06
CA ALA A 248 -2.15 -0.58 7.08
C ALA A 248 -1.09 0.40 7.58
N GLN A 249 -1.16 0.77 8.85
CA GLN A 249 -0.16 1.61 9.49
C GLN A 249 1.22 0.93 9.50
N ALA A 250 1.29 -0.34 9.93
CA ALA A 250 2.51 -1.14 9.96
C ALA A 250 3.15 -1.23 8.57
N LEU A 251 2.36 -1.49 7.53
CA LEU A 251 2.84 -1.52 6.15
C LEU A 251 3.38 -0.16 5.69
N SER A 252 2.74 0.95 6.07
CA SER A 252 3.27 2.29 5.76
C SER A 252 4.59 2.59 6.46
N VAL A 253 4.75 2.15 7.72
CA VAL A 253 5.99 2.31 8.48
C VAL A 253 7.08 1.48 7.81
N TYR A 254 6.77 0.22 7.47
CA TYR A 254 7.64 -0.65 6.71
C TYR A 254 8.11 0.00 5.39
N GLU A 255 7.20 0.56 4.59
CA GLU A 255 7.55 1.20 3.31
C GLU A 255 8.53 2.38 3.49
N ARG A 256 8.39 3.16 4.56
CA ARG A 256 9.38 4.22 4.90
C ARG A 256 10.71 3.64 5.31
N SER A 257 10.70 2.69 6.24
CA SER A 257 11.92 2.07 6.76
C SER A 257 12.70 1.47 5.61
N LEU A 258 12.03 0.74 4.73
CA LEU A 258 12.62 0.09 3.56
C LEU A 258 13.26 1.09 2.58
N ALA A 259 12.60 2.21 2.30
CA ALA A 259 13.19 3.27 1.47
C ALA A 259 14.48 3.83 2.08
N SER A 260 14.52 3.97 3.41
CA SER A 260 15.74 4.38 4.13
C SER A 260 16.81 3.30 4.11
N CYS A 261 16.46 2.01 4.30
CA CYS A 261 17.40 0.89 4.33
C CYS A 261 18.18 0.75 3.00
N LEU A 262 17.55 1.11 1.89
CA LEU A 262 18.09 0.84 0.54
C LEU A 262 18.74 2.06 -0.11
N ALA A 263 18.62 3.24 0.51
CA ALA A 263 19.27 4.44 0.01
C ALA A 263 20.81 4.29 -0.10
N PRO A 264 21.53 3.72 0.89
CA PRO A 264 22.98 3.53 0.80
C PRO A 264 23.38 2.56 -0.31
N LEU A 265 22.68 1.43 -0.43
CA LEU A 265 22.90 0.44 -1.50
C LEU A 265 22.69 1.03 -2.89
N LYS A 266 21.69 1.89 -3.05
CA LYS A 266 21.43 2.57 -4.33
C LYS A 266 22.57 3.51 -4.71
N THR A 267 23.15 4.20 -3.74
CA THR A 267 24.33 5.06 -3.96
C THR A 267 25.55 4.21 -4.31
N LEU A 268 25.82 3.15 -3.54
CA LEU A 268 26.91 2.22 -3.81
C LEU A 268 26.82 1.61 -5.23
N LEU A 269 25.65 1.16 -5.65
CA LEU A 269 25.44 0.60 -6.99
C LEU A 269 25.71 1.63 -8.09
N LYS A 270 25.39 2.92 -7.87
CA LYS A 270 25.70 3.97 -8.84
C LYS A 270 27.21 4.20 -8.93
N ASP A 271 27.89 4.28 -7.79
CA ASP A 271 29.34 4.50 -7.73
C ASP A 271 30.08 3.36 -8.46
N LEU A 272 29.72 2.10 -8.18
CA LEU A 272 30.30 0.93 -8.84
C LEU A 272 30.06 0.92 -10.37
N ILE A 273 28.90 1.40 -10.82
CA ILE A 273 28.61 1.51 -12.27
C ILE A 273 29.49 2.59 -12.92
N ILE A 274 29.71 3.71 -12.25
CA ILE A 274 30.57 4.80 -12.73
C ILE A 274 32.02 4.31 -12.82
N GLU A 275 32.55 3.71 -11.76
CA GLU A 275 33.91 3.13 -11.74
C GLU A 275 34.10 2.06 -12.82
N ALA A 276 33.10 1.20 -13.04
CA ALA A 276 33.12 0.19 -14.10
C ALA A 276 33.04 0.77 -15.52
N SER A 277 32.54 2.00 -15.67
CA SER A 277 32.51 2.72 -16.94
C SER A 277 33.82 3.44 -17.25
N GLU A 278 34.47 4.01 -16.22
CA GLU A 278 35.76 4.69 -16.34
C GLU A 278 36.92 3.72 -16.57
N SER A 279 36.85 2.51 -16.03
CA SER A 279 37.87 1.47 -16.25
C SER A 279 37.86 0.84 -17.65
N ARG A 280 36.85 1.14 -18.49
CA ARG A 280 36.74 0.65 -19.87
C ARG A 280 37.17 1.68 -20.92
N SER A 281 37.41 2.94 -20.53
CA SER A 281 37.93 4.01 -21.39
C SER A 281 39.44 4.11 -21.28
#